data_AF-X8CVG3-F1
#
_entry.id   AF-X8CVG3-F1
#
_cell.length_a   1.000
_cell.length_b   1.000
_cell.length_c   1.000
_cell.angle_alpha   90.00
_cell.angle_beta   90.00
_cell.angle_gamma   90.00
#
_symmetry.space_group_name_H-M   'P 1'
#
loop_
_entity.id
_entity.type
_entity.pdbx_description
1 polymer ?
#
loop_
_entity_poly.entity_id
_entity_poly.type
_entity_poly.pdbx_seq_one_letter_code
_entity_poly.pdbx_strand_id
1 'polypeptide(L)'
;MAITEVPEYAHLSDEDVENLAAALDTIRFDVEGSRGTKDRDYIRRAIAFQRCLEVAARLTLIGSRSKAGWALGTAALAAAKCIENMELSHNISHGQWDWMNDPEIHSSTWEWDMVGPSKHWQSSHNHLHHVFTNVVGMDDDLGFGVLRVTRDQEWEPSALAQPLRAVLLALAFEWGVALHGLYAVRDRETTEAGRSAHKRVMIRKMARQAAKDYIFFPALGRRRWRRTLGANVVANGLRNVWAYAVIVCGHFADGAEKFTPSVLENETKPEWYLRQMLGTANFRAGPALAFMSGNLCYQIEHHLFPDLPSNRYPEIAQRVRALCGRYDLPYTTGPLLRQYLLTVRTICKLALPDRFLSATADDAPETASEHRFRDAAGRPQVAIADTDVRRRGLATAMLTRGRRGQPGAAPPSAQCGRRTRRLLDWRPAYLDGRTSPAAETTASPGPWAVWKAFSPRGFRSPPLEGGHSHRLGAFGPLADLELDALILLEAAEAAFLDLRMMDEYILFAAVRGDESEALVAVEPFHGSLCHTNFAFFRSG
;
A
#
# COMPACT_ATOMS: atom_id res chain seq x y z
N MET A 1 -1.05 -5.70 26.35
CA MET A 1 0.17 -5.26 25.68
C MET A 1 -0.01 -5.48 24.19
N ALA A 2 0.90 -5.02 23.35
CA ALA A 2 0.99 -5.46 21.96
C ALA A 2 1.31 -6.96 21.90
N ILE A 3 1.02 -7.60 20.77
CA ILE A 3 1.19 -9.04 20.56
C ILE A 3 2.68 -9.38 20.59
N THR A 4 3.04 -10.41 21.36
CA THR A 4 4.40 -10.93 21.46
C THR A 4 4.59 -12.25 20.71
N GLU A 5 3.52 -13.05 20.60
CA GLU A 5 3.51 -14.38 19.96
C GLU A 5 2.39 -14.46 18.93
N VAL A 6 2.71 -14.22 17.65
CA VAL A 6 1.69 -14.07 16.58
C VAL A 6 0.90 -15.38 16.33
N PRO A 7 1.53 -16.57 16.24
CA PRO A 7 0.80 -17.82 16.04
C PRO A 7 -0.10 -18.19 17.23
N GLU A 8 0.37 -17.94 18.46
CA GLU A 8 -0.44 -18.14 19.67
C GLU A 8 -1.67 -17.25 19.64
N TYR A 9 -1.50 -15.95 19.34
CA TYR A 9 -2.63 -15.03 19.19
C TYR A 9 -3.61 -15.48 18.11
N ALA A 10 -3.10 -16.00 16.98
CA ALA A 10 -3.91 -16.48 15.86
C ALA A 10 -4.62 -17.82 16.11
N HIS A 11 -4.26 -18.55 17.18
CA HIS A 11 -4.71 -19.91 17.49
C HIS A 11 -4.39 -20.90 16.34
N LEU A 12 -3.21 -20.80 15.74
CA LEU A 12 -2.74 -21.69 14.66
C LEU A 12 -1.60 -22.59 15.15
N SER A 13 -1.54 -23.83 14.64
CA SER A 13 -0.34 -24.67 14.77
C SER A 13 0.73 -24.27 13.76
N ASP A 14 1.98 -24.67 13.99
CA ASP A 14 3.08 -24.42 13.03
C ASP A 14 2.74 -24.95 11.62
N GLU A 15 2.16 -26.14 11.54
CA GLU A 15 1.68 -26.72 10.27
C GLU A 15 0.60 -25.86 9.58
N ASP A 16 -0.28 -25.23 10.36
CA ASP A 16 -1.28 -24.32 9.81
C ASP A 16 -0.66 -23.05 9.24
N VAL A 17 0.34 -22.49 9.93
CA VAL A 17 1.05 -21.28 9.49
C VAL A 17 1.81 -21.58 8.20
N GLU A 18 2.50 -22.71 8.11
CA GLU A 18 3.18 -23.17 6.88
C GLU A 18 2.22 -23.39 5.72
N ASN A 19 1.10 -24.08 5.96
CA ASN A 19 0.10 -24.33 4.91
C ASN A 19 -0.61 -23.03 4.45
N LEU A 20 -0.80 -22.06 5.34
CA LEU A 20 -1.30 -20.74 4.98
C LEU A 20 -0.30 -20.00 4.09
N ALA A 21 0.98 -20.01 4.45
CA ALA A 21 2.04 -19.37 3.67
C ALA A 21 2.18 -19.97 2.27
N ALA A 22 2.17 -21.30 2.15
CA ALA A 22 2.21 -21.97 0.84
C ALA A 22 1.00 -21.59 -0.04
N ALA A 23 -0.18 -21.42 0.55
CA ALA A 23 -1.37 -20.97 -0.16
C ALA A 23 -1.26 -19.49 -0.60
N LEU A 24 -0.69 -18.62 0.23
CA LEU A 24 -0.41 -17.22 -0.12
C LEU A 24 0.63 -17.11 -1.23
N ASP A 25 1.71 -17.90 -1.17
CA ASP A 25 2.71 -17.99 -2.23
C ASP A 25 2.10 -18.47 -3.55
N THR A 26 1.17 -19.43 -3.50
CA THR A 26 0.40 -19.85 -4.70
C THR A 26 -0.39 -18.68 -5.29
N ILE A 27 -1.02 -17.83 -4.46
CA ILE A 27 -1.72 -16.63 -4.96
C ILE A 27 -0.73 -15.70 -5.68
N ARG A 28 0.44 -15.45 -5.07
CA ARG A 28 1.49 -14.63 -5.68
C ARG A 28 1.93 -15.18 -7.03
N PHE A 29 2.31 -16.45 -7.09
CA PHE A 29 2.79 -17.09 -8.32
C PHE A 29 1.75 -17.06 -9.44
N ASP A 30 0.47 -17.28 -9.14
CA ASP A 30 -0.59 -17.19 -10.14
C ASP A 30 -0.73 -15.78 -10.73
N VAL A 31 -0.61 -14.73 -9.88
CA VAL A 31 -0.69 -13.34 -10.33
C VAL A 31 0.56 -12.96 -11.14
N GLU A 32 1.75 -13.34 -10.69
CA GLU A 32 3.00 -13.10 -11.41
C GLU A 32 3.05 -13.84 -12.75
N GLY A 33 2.49 -15.04 -12.82
CA GLY A 33 2.41 -15.84 -14.05
C GLY A 33 1.32 -15.39 -15.03
N SER A 34 0.27 -14.71 -14.55
CA SER A 34 -0.85 -14.25 -15.37
C SER A 34 -0.79 -12.78 -15.77
N ARG A 35 0.06 -11.96 -15.14
CA ARG A 35 0.21 -10.54 -15.48
C ARG A 35 0.66 -10.33 -16.92
N GLY A 36 0.12 -9.31 -17.57
CA GLY A 36 0.45 -9.06 -18.98
C GLY A 36 -0.22 -7.81 -19.56
N THR A 37 -0.61 -7.87 -20.84
CA THR A 37 -1.10 -6.71 -21.59
C THR A 37 -2.27 -5.98 -20.92
N LYS A 38 -3.19 -6.72 -20.28
CA LYS A 38 -4.32 -6.10 -19.57
C LYS A 38 -3.89 -5.17 -18.44
N ASP A 39 -2.86 -5.57 -17.69
CA ASP A 39 -2.30 -4.81 -16.57
C ASP A 39 -1.48 -3.62 -17.08
N ARG A 40 -0.68 -3.83 -18.12
CA ARG A 40 0.04 -2.76 -18.82
C ARG A 40 -0.92 -1.68 -19.34
N ASP A 41 -2.00 -2.08 -20.00
CA ASP A 41 -2.97 -1.15 -20.55
C ASP A 41 -3.73 -0.42 -19.44
N TYR A 42 -3.94 -1.08 -18.30
CA TYR A 42 -4.54 -0.45 -17.13
C TYR A 42 -3.70 0.73 -16.64
N ILE A 43 -2.41 0.51 -16.34
CA ILE A 43 -1.56 1.58 -15.80
C ILE A 43 -1.35 2.71 -16.80
N ARG A 44 -1.20 2.39 -18.10
CA ARG A 44 -1.10 3.41 -19.17
C ARG A 44 -2.37 4.26 -19.28
N ARG A 45 -3.56 3.65 -19.19
CA ARG A 45 -4.83 4.39 -19.17
C ARG A 45 -4.98 5.21 -17.89
N ALA A 46 -4.55 4.70 -16.74
CA ALA A 46 -4.61 5.44 -15.48
C ALA A 46 -3.72 6.70 -15.53
N ILE A 47 -2.50 6.59 -16.06
CA ILE A 47 -1.60 7.73 -16.31
C ILE A 47 -2.24 8.72 -17.27
N ALA A 48 -2.70 8.28 -18.43
CA ALA A 48 -3.33 9.16 -19.42
C ALA A 48 -4.55 9.89 -18.84
N PHE A 49 -5.43 9.17 -18.12
CA PHE A 49 -6.58 9.75 -17.46
C PHE A 49 -6.20 10.82 -16.45
N GLN A 50 -5.23 10.54 -15.57
CA GLN A 50 -4.77 11.50 -14.57
C GLN A 50 -4.20 12.75 -15.22
N ARG A 51 -3.33 12.61 -16.24
CA ARG A 51 -2.69 13.75 -16.93
C ARG A 51 -3.72 14.59 -17.68
N CYS A 52 -4.65 13.96 -18.39
CA CYS A 52 -5.76 14.66 -19.05
C CYS A 52 -6.64 15.40 -18.03
N LEU A 53 -6.96 14.78 -16.89
CA LEU A 53 -7.76 15.39 -15.84
C LEU A 53 -7.05 16.62 -15.24
N GLU A 54 -5.75 16.53 -14.98
CA GLU A 54 -4.96 17.65 -14.48
C GLU A 54 -4.93 18.82 -15.47
N VAL A 55 -4.65 18.56 -16.74
CA VAL A 55 -4.64 19.59 -17.79
C VAL A 55 -6.02 20.23 -17.92
N ALA A 56 -7.09 19.43 -17.99
CA ALA A 56 -8.46 19.93 -18.08
C ALA A 56 -8.84 20.78 -16.85
N ALA A 57 -8.42 20.37 -15.65
CA ALA A 57 -8.64 21.12 -14.42
C ALA A 57 -7.94 22.49 -14.47
N ARG A 58 -6.67 22.52 -14.89
CA ARG A 58 -5.87 23.75 -15.02
C ARG A 58 -6.44 24.69 -16.09
N LEU A 59 -6.81 24.17 -17.25
CA LEU A 59 -7.49 24.94 -18.30
C LEU A 59 -8.83 25.50 -17.82
N THR A 60 -9.60 24.73 -17.05
CA THR A 60 -10.86 25.19 -16.45
C THR A 60 -10.63 26.34 -15.47
N LEU A 61 -9.60 26.25 -14.61
CA LEU A 61 -9.24 27.28 -13.64
C LEU A 61 -8.76 28.57 -14.32
N ILE A 62 -8.01 28.46 -15.41
CA ILE A 62 -7.51 29.60 -16.18
C ILE A 62 -8.63 30.20 -17.05
N GLY A 63 -9.42 29.38 -17.71
CA GLY A 63 -10.46 29.81 -18.66
C GLY A 63 -11.69 30.38 -17.98
N SER A 64 -12.19 29.72 -16.93
CA SER A 64 -13.47 30.08 -16.31
C SER A 64 -13.39 31.31 -15.40
N ARG A 65 -14.48 32.08 -15.38
CA ARG A 65 -14.66 33.24 -14.47
C ARG A 65 -15.66 32.95 -13.35
N SER A 66 -16.49 31.92 -13.51
CA SER A 66 -17.58 31.63 -12.58
C SER A 66 -17.05 30.99 -11.29
N LYS A 67 -17.84 31.11 -10.21
CA LYS A 67 -17.55 30.38 -8.96
C LYS A 67 -17.65 28.86 -9.17
N ALA A 68 -18.64 28.43 -9.96
CA ALA A 68 -18.84 27.03 -10.32
C ALA A 68 -17.64 26.45 -11.09
N GLY A 69 -17.11 27.16 -12.09
CA GLY A 69 -15.94 26.69 -12.83
C GLY A 69 -14.68 26.61 -11.97
N TRP A 70 -14.51 27.53 -11.01
CA TRP A 70 -13.43 27.43 -10.04
C TRP A 70 -13.59 26.25 -9.09
N ALA A 71 -14.81 25.98 -8.60
CA ALA A 71 -15.07 24.83 -7.75
C ALA A 71 -14.85 23.51 -8.50
N LEU A 72 -15.37 23.40 -9.73
CA LEU A 72 -15.18 22.22 -10.59
C LEU A 72 -13.70 22.00 -10.93
N GLY A 73 -13.00 23.06 -11.36
CA GLY A 73 -11.57 22.98 -11.67
C GLY A 73 -10.73 22.61 -10.45
N THR A 74 -11.02 23.16 -9.28
CA THR A 74 -10.35 22.81 -8.03
C THR A 74 -10.61 21.36 -7.62
N ALA A 75 -11.87 20.89 -7.73
CA ALA A 75 -12.22 19.51 -7.41
C ALA A 75 -11.56 18.51 -8.36
N ALA A 76 -11.54 18.80 -9.67
CA ALA A 76 -10.85 17.99 -10.67
C ALA A 76 -9.33 17.96 -10.43
N LEU A 77 -8.73 19.10 -10.07
CA LEU A 77 -7.31 19.17 -9.72
C LEU A 77 -6.99 18.37 -8.46
N ALA A 78 -7.84 18.47 -7.43
CA ALA A 78 -7.69 17.67 -6.21
C ALA A 78 -7.77 16.17 -6.53
N ALA A 79 -8.74 15.75 -7.35
CA ALA A 79 -8.86 14.37 -7.77
C ALA A 79 -7.64 13.89 -8.56
N ALA A 80 -7.15 14.69 -9.52
CA ALA A 80 -5.94 14.37 -10.29
C ALA A 80 -4.71 14.23 -9.38
N LYS A 81 -4.57 15.07 -8.36
CA LYS A 81 -3.49 14.97 -7.36
C LYS A 81 -3.63 13.75 -6.45
N CYS A 82 -4.85 13.37 -6.05
CA CYS A 82 -5.08 12.14 -5.29
C CYS A 82 -4.74 10.89 -6.11
N ILE A 83 -5.16 10.84 -7.38
CA ILE A 83 -4.90 9.71 -8.29
C ILE A 83 -3.40 9.60 -8.56
N GLU A 84 -2.73 10.73 -8.85
CA GLU A 84 -1.28 10.74 -9.00
C GLU A 84 -0.63 10.12 -7.78
N ASN A 85 -0.99 10.61 -6.59
CA ASN A 85 -0.32 10.22 -5.36
C ASN A 85 -0.54 8.75 -5.00
N MET A 86 -1.80 8.28 -5.05
CA MET A 86 -2.19 6.96 -4.54
C MET A 86 -2.13 5.87 -5.63
N GLU A 87 -2.72 6.12 -6.80
CA GLU A 87 -2.86 5.08 -7.83
C GLU A 87 -1.61 4.94 -8.69
N LEU A 88 -0.93 6.05 -8.98
CA LEU A 88 0.27 6.04 -9.81
C LEU A 88 1.52 5.94 -8.95
N SER A 89 1.88 7.02 -8.27
CA SER A 89 3.17 7.21 -7.65
C SER A 89 3.49 6.22 -6.55
N HIS A 90 2.56 6.02 -5.61
CA HIS A 90 2.68 5.02 -4.56
C HIS A 90 2.91 3.63 -5.16
N ASN A 91 2.01 3.17 -6.04
CA ASN A 91 2.05 1.85 -6.65
C ASN A 91 3.28 1.62 -7.56
N ILE A 92 3.64 2.60 -8.39
CA ILE A 92 4.86 2.54 -9.22
C ILE A 92 6.10 2.52 -8.32
N SER A 93 6.13 3.31 -7.24
CA SER A 93 7.27 3.35 -6.31
C SER A 93 7.41 2.09 -5.44
N HIS A 94 6.36 1.26 -5.33
CA HIS A 94 6.45 -0.09 -4.78
C HIS A 94 7.01 -1.13 -5.74
N GLY A 95 7.22 -0.76 -7.01
CA GLY A 95 7.70 -1.69 -8.04
C GLY A 95 6.63 -2.56 -8.67
N GLN A 96 5.34 -2.25 -8.46
CA GLN A 96 4.22 -3.04 -8.97
C GLN A 96 4.20 -3.21 -10.51
N TRP A 97 4.90 -2.33 -11.20
CA TRP A 97 4.95 -2.26 -12.65
C TRP A 97 6.34 -2.54 -13.24
N ASP A 98 7.35 -2.79 -12.40
CA ASP A 98 8.75 -2.95 -12.82
C ASP A 98 8.95 -4.16 -13.74
N TRP A 99 8.09 -5.19 -13.63
CA TRP A 99 8.08 -6.34 -14.52
C TRP A 99 7.88 -5.99 -16.01
N MET A 100 7.35 -4.81 -16.30
CA MET A 100 7.21 -4.32 -17.68
C MET A 100 8.55 -3.93 -18.31
N ASN A 101 9.59 -3.69 -17.49
CA ASN A 101 10.86 -3.09 -17.90
C ASN A 101 10.67 -1.81 -18.73
N ASP A 102 9.65 -1.02 -18.38
CA ASP A 102 9.34 0.25 -19.03
C ASP A 102 10.15 1.35 -18.31
N PRO A 103 11.04 2.10 -18.99
CA PRO A 103 11.93 3.05 -18.35
C PRO A 103 11.20 4.25 -17.73
N GLU A 104 9.97 4.54 -18.19
CA GLU A 104 9.15 5.62 -17.63
C GLU A 104 8.31 5.11 -16.47
N ILE A 105 7.75 3.90 -16.58
CA ILE A 105 6.87 3.31 -15.54
C ILE A 105 7.67 2.32 -14.70
N HIS A 106 8.60 2.84 -13.88
CA HIS A 106 9.45 2.04 -13.01
C HIS A 106 9.70 2.73 -11.68
N SER A 107 9.74 1.96 -10.59
CA SER A 107 10.06 2.43 -9.23
C SER A 107 11.36 3.24 -9.13
N SER A 108 12.36 2.96 -9.97
CA SER A 108 13.69 3.57 -9.88
C SER A 108 13.78 4.94 -10.58
N THR A 109 12.87 5.21 -11.52
CA THR A 109 12.86 6.40 -12.38
C THR A 109 11.67 7.30 -12.14
N TRP A 110 10.53 6.76 -11.70
CA TRP A 110 9.33 7.54 -11.44
C TRP A 110 9.53 8.49 -10.26
N GLU A 111 9.26 9.78 -10.50
CA GLU A 111 9.38 10.81 -9.48
C GLU A 111 8.04 11.49 -9.23
N TRP A 112 7.46 11.21 -8.07
CA TRP A 112 6.09 11.57 -7.74
C TRP A 112 5.81 13.06 -7.52
N ASP A 113 4.53 13.46 -7.67
CA ASP A 113 4.02 14.80 -7.36
C ASP A 113 3.79 15.04 -5.85
N MET A 114 4.86 14.87 -5.06
CA MET A 114 4.92 15.23 -3.65
C MET A 114 6.21 16.01 -3.33
N VAL A 115 6.25 16.62 -2.14
CA VAL A 115 7.37 17.46 -1.69
C VAL A 115 8.63 16.68 -1.28
N GLY A 116 8.50 15.40 -0.92
CA GLY A 116 9.63 14.50 -0.66
C GLY A 116 10.14 13.84 -1.95
N PRO A 117 11.43 13.46 -2.06
CA PRO A 117 11.92 12.60 -3.15
C PRO A 117 11.39 11.17 -3.02
N SER A 118 11.06 10.53 -4.14
CA SER A 118 10.50 9.16 -4.13
C SER A 118 11.45 8.16 -3.50
N LYS A 119 12.76 8.29 -3.74
CA LYS A 119 13.80 7.44 -3.12
C LYS A 119 13.85 7.52 -1.60
N HIS A 120 13.57 8.70 -1.03
CA HIS A 120 13.51 8.86 0.44
C HIS A 120 12.29 8.14 1.00
N TRP A 121 11.16 8.28 0.32
CA TRP A 121 9.94 7.56 0.68
C TRP A 121 10.09 6.04 0.53
N GLN A 122 10.73 5.53 -0.52
CA GLN A 122 11.02 4.10 -0.67
C GLN A 122 11.86 3.57 0.50
N SER A 123 12.84 4.35 0.99
CA SER A 123 13.63 3.95 2.15
C SER A 123 12.83 3.89 3.45
N SER A 124 11.94 4.87 3.71
CA SER A 124 11.11 4.85 4.92
C SER A 124 9.98 3.83 4.82
N HIS A 125 9.35 3.73 3.67
CA HIS A 125 8.12 2.98 3.51
C HIS A 125 8.36 1.55 3.04
N ASN A 126 9.05 1.34 1.91
CA ASN A 126 9.29 -0.01 1.41
C ASN A 126 10.24 -0.82 2.31
N HIS A 127 11.30 -0.17 2.84
CA HIS A 127 12.33 -0.87 3.62
C HIS A 127 12.15 -0.84 5.14
N LEU A 128 11.29 0.02 5.69
CA LEU A 128 10.96 -0.02 7.12
C LEU A 128 9.50 -0.42 7.30
N HIS A 129 8.56 0.39 6.81
CA HIS A 129 7.14 0.14 7.05
C HIS A 129 6.66 -1.23 6.57
N HIS A 130 6.92 -1.64 5.33
CA HIS A 130 6.46 -2.97 4.85
C HIS A 130 7.17 -4.15 5.51
N VAL A 131 8.39 -3.95 6.00
CA VAL A 131 9.13 -4.99 6.72
C VAL A 131 8.59 -5.13 8.14
N PHE A 132 8.45 -4.00 8.85
CA PHE A 132 8.14 -3.92 10.27
C PHE A 132 6.71 -3.53 10.58
N THR A 133 5.79 -3.69 9.63
CA THR A 133 4.39 -3.20 9.72
C THR A 133 3.78 -3.39 11.10
N ASN A 134 3.34 -2.27 11.70
CA ASN A 134 2.71 -2.18 13.00
C ASN A 134 3.54 -2.70 14.20
N VAL A 135 4.86 -2.88 14.05
CA VAL A 135 5.76 -3.19 15.16
C VAL A 135 6.12 -1.91 15.89
N VAL A 136 5.72 -1.81 17.16
CA VAL A 136 5.86 -0.61 17.98
C VAL A 136 7.33 -0.26 18.17
N GLY A 137 7.71 0.97 17.79
CA GLY A 137 9.08 1.47 17.88
C GLY A 137 10.00 1.07 16.72
N MET A 138 9.50 0.28 15.76
CA MET A 138 10.23 -0.11 14.54
C MET A 138 9.54 0.40 13.27
N ASP A 139 8.21 0.46 13.26
CA ASP A 139 7.42 1.07 12.20
C ASP A 139 7.13 2.53 12.52
N ASP A 140 7.82 3.44 11.84
CA ASP A 140 7.61 4.87 12.06
C ASP A 140 6.31 5.40 11.43
N ASP A 141 5.73 4.71 10.43
CA ASP A 141 4.42 5.05 9.88
C ASP A 141 3.29 4.69 10.87
N LEU A 142 3.59 3.90 11.91
CA LEU A 142 2.73 3.69 13.07
C LEU A 142 2.70 4.96 13.95
N GLY A 143 1.83 5.89 13.57
CA GLY A 143 1.61 7.16 14.27
C GLY A 143 2.52 8.30 13.83
N PHE A 144 3.39 8.09 12.82
CA PHE A 144 4.27 9.10 12.23
C PHE A 144 5.17 9.82 13.25
N GLY A 145 5.51 9.14 14.35
CA GLY A 145 6.25 9.71 15.50
C GLY A 145 5.54 10.83 16.25
N VAL A 146 4.34 11.23 15.85
CA VAL A 146 3.59 12.37 16.43
C VAL A 146 2.27 11.97 17.05
N LEU A 147 1.79 10.75 16.80
CA LEU A 147 0.58 10.17 17.36
C LEU A 147 0.90 8.91 18.16
N ARG A 148 0.42 8.87 19.40
CA ARG A 148 0.23 7.68 20.20
C ARG A 148 -0.98 6.90 19.68
N VAL A 149 -0.73 5.68 19.21
CA VAL A 149 -1.74 4.81 18.56
C VAL A 149 -1.93 3.48 19.29
N THR A 150 -1.09 3.19 20.28
CA THR A 150 -1.26 2.06 21.21
C THR A 150 -1.01 2.51 22.65
N ARG A 151 -1.51 1.74 23.62
CA ARG A 151 -1.24 1.92 25.06
C ARG A 151 0.14 1.45 25.49
N ASP A 152 0.82 0.67 24.65
CA ASP A 152 2.21 0.25 24.90
C ASP A 152 3.22 1.39 24.80
N GLN A 153 2.82 2.49 24.15
CA GLN A 153 3.55 3.75 24.20
C GLN A 153 3.20 4.46 25.50
N GLU A 154 4.22 4.86 26.27
CA GLU A 154 4.02 5.60 27.50
C GLU A 154 3.23 6.90 27.25
N TRP A 155 2.30 7.21 28.14
CA TRP A 155 1.58 8.48 28.07
C TRP A 155 2.45 9.61 28.59
N GLU A 156 2.56 10.69 27.82
CA GLU A 156 3.18 11.94 28.22
C GLU A 156 2.17 13.10 28.21
N PRO A 157 2.36 14.17 29.01
CA PRO A 157 1.48 15.34 28.99
C PRO A 157 1.28 15.97 27.62
N SER A 158 2.28 15.87 26.73
CA SER A 158 2.21 16.33 25.34
C SER A 158 1.06 15.65 24.57
N ALA A 159 0.68 14.41 24.93
CA ALA A 159 -0.40 13.62 24.32
C ALA A 159 -1.75 14.34 24.35
N LEU A 160 -1.99 15.28 25.27
CA LEU A 160 -3.22 16.09 25.26
C LEU A 160 -3.40 16.89 23.95
N ALA A 161 -2.30 17.28 23.31
CA ALA A 161 -2.32 17.99 22.03
C ALA A 161 -2.48 17.06 20.81
N GLN A 162 -2.55 15.74 21.01
CA GLN A 162 -2.63 14.75 19.94
C GLN A 162 -3.79 14.97 18.94
N PRO A 163 -5.03 15.29 19.36
CA PRO A 163 -6.11 15.54 18.41
C PRO A 163 -5.79 16.72 17.47
N LEU A 164 -5.16 17.77 18.00
CA LEU A 164 -4.70 18.89 17.19
C LEU A 164 -3.55 18.47 16.27
N ARG A 165 -2.57 17.71 16.77
CA ARG A 165 -1.47 17.16 15.96
C ARG A 165 -1.98 16.30 14.81
N ALA A 166 -3.01 15.49 15.03
CA ALA A 166 -3.64 14.68 13.99
C ALA A 166 -4.27 15.53 12.89
N VAL A 167 -4.98 16.60 13.24
CA VAL A 167 -5.54 17.54 12.25
C VAL A 167 -4.43 18.26 11.48
N LEU A 168 -3.39 18.73 12.17
CA LEU A 168 -2.25 19.39 11.53
C LEU A 168 -1.50 18.44 10.60
N LEU A 169 -1.28 17.19 11.02
CA LEU A 169 -0.69 16.15 10.19
C LEU A 169 -1.57 15.85 8.97
N ALA A 170 -2.89 15.74 9.12
CA ALA A 170 -3.80 15.53 8.00
C ALA A 170 -3.76 16.67 6.98
N LEU A 171 -3.64 17.93 7.42
CA LEU A 171 -3.56 19.09 6.54
C LEU A 171 -2.18 19.23 5.86
N ALA A 172 -1.12 18.79 6.53
CA ALA A 172 0.27 18.89 6.07
C ALA A 172 0.90 17.53 5.72
N PHE A 173 0.08 16.53 5.37
CA PHE A 173 0.51 15.13 5.30
C PHE A 173 1.73 14.91 4.40
N GLU A 174 1.76 15.49 3.20
CA GLU A 174 2.91 15.37 2.30
C GLU A 174 4.24 15.86 2.92
N TRP A 175 4.18 16.88 3.79
CA TRP A 175 5.34 17.47 4.43
C TRP A 175 5.81 16.58 5.58
N GLY A 176 4.86 15.98 6.30
CA GLY A 176 5.13 14.93 7.28
C GLY A 176 5.85 13.75 6.63
N VAL A 177 5.30 13.22 5.54
CA VAL A 177 5.89 12.11 4.76
C VAL A 177 7.30 12.46 4.26
N ALA A 178 7.52 13.68 3.77
CA ALA A 178 8.84 14.11 3.33
C ALA A 178 9.86 14.18 4.47
N LEU A 179 9.50 14.79 5.61
CA LEU A 179 10.39 14.82 6.78
C LEU A 179 10.68 13.42 7.30
N HIS A 180 9.67 12.56 7.30
CA HIS A 180 9.79 11.17 7.71
C HIS A 180 10.79 10.41 6.81
N GLY A 181 10.63 10.51 5.48
CA GLY A 181 11.58 9.94 4.52
C GLY A 181 13.00 10.49 4.66
N LEU A 182 13.16 11.79 4.97
CA LEU A 182 14.48 12.38 5.23
C LEU A 182 15.13 11.80 6.49
N TYR A 183 14.38 11.62 7.56
CA TYR A 183 14.91 11.04 8.80
C TYR A 183 15.35 9.59 8.59
N ALA A 184 14.55 8.78 7.90
CA ALA A 184 14.89 7.39 7.60
C ALA A 184 16.23 7.25 6.85
N VAL A 185 16.47 8.08 5.81
CA VAL A 185 17.75 8.03 5.08
C VAL A 185 18.91 8.68 5.85
N ARG A 186 18.62 9.73 6.62
CA ARG A 186 19.64 10.45 7.41
C ARG A 186 20.18 9.58 8.54
N ASP A 187 19.30 8.85 9.21
CA ASP A 187 19.65 8.08 10.42
C ASP A 187 20.41 6.79 10.07
N ARG A 188 20.30 6.32 8.82
CA ARG A 188 21.13 5.25 8.24
C ARG A 188 22.49 5.72 7.73
N GLU A 189 22.65 7.01 7.47
CA GLU A 189 23.85 7.57 6.88
C GLU A 189 24.87 7.96 7.96
N THR A 190 26.06 7.36 7.90
CA THR A 190 27.11 7.52 8.92
C THR A 190 27.89 8.81 8.72
N THR A 191 28.00 9.30 7.48
CA THR A 191 28.79 10.49 7.14
C THR A 191 27.99 11.79 7.19
N GLU A 192 28.60 12.86 7.68
CA GLU A 192 27.98 14.20 7.63
C GLU A 192 27.77 14.68 6.18
N ALA A 193 28.67 14.31 5.28
CA ALA A 193 28.59 14.62 3.87
C ALA A 193 27.35 13.98 3.22
N GLY A 194 27.08 12.70 3.50
CA GLY A 194 25.89 11.99 3.03
C GLY A 194 24.60 12.57 3.62
N ARG A 195 24.56 12.82 4.94
CA ARG A 195 23.39 13.47 5.60
C ARG A 195 23.08 14.83 4.97
N SER A 196 24.12 15.62 4.69
CA SER A 196 24.00 16.90 4.00
C SER A 196 23.54 16.75 2.56
N ALA A 197 23.97 15.71 1.85
CA ALA A 197 23.53 15.42 0.49
C ALA A 197 22.03 15.11 0.43
N HIS A 198 21.51 14.23 1.30
CA HIS A 198 20.08 13.95 1.40
C HIS A 198 19.26 15.21 1.72
N LYS A 199 19.72 16.04 2.66
CA LYS A 199 19.10 17.32 2.97
C LYS A 199 19.05 18.26 1.75
N ARG A 200 20.13 18.35 0.97
CA ARG A 200 20.16 19.16 -0.26
C ARG A 200 19.17 18.66 -1.31
N VAL A 201 19.09 17.34 -1.51
CA VAL A 201 18.12 16.72 -2.44
C VAL A 201 16.69 17.06 -2.00
N MET A 202 16.39 16.90 -0.72
CA MET A 202 15.08 17.25 -0.14
C MET A 202 14.72 18.72 -0.36
N ILE A 203 15.61 19.65 0.00
CA ILE A 203 15.37 21.09 -0.16
C ILE A 203 15.13 21.46 -1.62
N ARG A 204 15.91 20.88 -2.55
CA ARG A 204 15.72 21.11 -3.99
C ARG A 204 14.35 20.61 -4.47
N LYS A 205 13.93 19.42 -4.04
CA LYS A 205 12.61 18.87 -4.37
C LYS A 205 11.48 19.74 -3.80
N MET A 206 11.55 20.09 -2.53
CA MET A 206 10.59 20.99 -1.87
C MET A 206 10.49 22.33 -2.60
N ALA A 207 11.63 22.96 -2.93
CA ALA A 207 11.65 24.23 -3.64
C ALA A 207 11.02 24.14 -5.03
N ARG A 208 11.33 23.06 -5.79
CA ARG A 208 10.73 22.83 -7.10
C ARG A 208 9.21 22.66 -7.02
N GLN A 209 8.71 21.86 -6.07
CA GLN A 209 7.27 21.67 -5.93
C GLN A 209 6.56 22.93 -5.46
N ALA A 210 7.13 23.65 -4.50
CA ALA A 210 6.58 24.92 -4.04
C ALA A 210 6.57 25.98 -5.16
N ALA A 211 7.65 26.07 -5.94
CA ALA A 211 7.70 26.97 -7.10
C ALA A 211 6.67 26.59 -8.17
N LYS A 212 6.52 25.30 -8.48
CA LYS A 212 5.53 24.80 -9.43
C LYS A 212 4.11 25.18 -9.01
N ASP A 213 3.69 24.76 -7.81
CA ASP A 213 2.30 24.89 -7.37
C ASP A 213 1.94 26.29 -6.87
N TYR A 214 2.88 27.05 -6.31
CA TYR A 214 2.56 28.35 -5.68
C TYR A 214 3.11 29.56 -6.44
N ILE A 215 3.96 29.38 -7.46
CA ILE A 215 4.49 30.47 -8.27
C ILE A 215 4.13 30.30 -9.74
N PHE A 216 4.56 29.21 -10.38
CA PHE A 216 4.41 29.01 -11.82
C PHE A 216 2.95 28.97 -12.27
N PHE A 217 2.14 28.04 -11.74
CA PHE A 217 0.74 27.95 -12.14
C PHE A 217 -0.08 29.20 -11.78
N PRO A 218 0.07 29.82 -10.60
CA PRO A 218 -0.52 31.12 -10.33
C PRO A 218 -0.12 32.20 -11.33
N ALA A 219 1.17 32.29 -11.71
CA ALA A 219 1.65 33.28 -12.68
C ALA A 219 0.99 33.10 -14.07
N LEU A 220 0.77 31.85 -14.51
CA LEU A 220 0.01 31.56 -15.74
C LEU A 220 -1.44 32.09 -15.70
N GLY A 221 -2.04 32.19 -14.51
CA GLY A 221 -3.35 32.82 -14.29
C GLY A 221 -3.36 34.34 -14.48
N ARG A 222 -2.19 34.99 -14.63
CA ARG A 222 -2.00 36.44 -14.84
C ARG A 222 -2.82 37.27 -13.84
N ARG A 223 -3.77 38.08 -14.31
CA ARG A 223 -4.63 38.93 -13.46
C ARG A 223 -5.46 38.12 -12.45
N ARG A 224 -5.67 36.83 -12.67
CA ARG A 224 -6.44 35.91 -11.80
C ARG A 224 -5.54 34.97 -10.99
N TRP A 225 -4.25 35.27 -10.83
CA TRP A 225 -3.29 34.43 -10.11
C TRP A 225 -3.78 33.99 -8.72
N ARG A 226 -4.47 34.86 -7.99
CA ARG A 226 -5.02 34.55 -6.65
C ARG A 226 -6.01 33.39 -6.68
N ARG A 227 -6.78 33.23 -7.75
CA ARG A 227 -7.75 32.13 -7.90
C ARG A 227 -7.03 30.81 -8.16
N THR A 228 -6.03 30.81 -9.02
CA THR A 228 -5.20 29.62 -9.28
C THR A 228 -4.40 29.24 -8.04
N LEU A 229 -3.82 30.22 -7.32
CA LEU A 229 -3.15 29.99 -6.05
C LEU A 229 -4.11 29.35 -5.03
N GLY A 230 -5.29 29.92 -4.85
CA GLY A 230 -6.30 29.37 -3.94
C GLY A 230 -6.73 27.96 -4.33
N ALA A 231 -6.89 27.68 -5.63
CA ALA A 231 -7.21 26.34 -6.12
C ALA A 231 -6.09 25.33 -5.80
N ASN A 232 -4.82 25.70 -5.99
CA ASN A 232 -3.68 24.82 -5.70
C ASN A 232 -3.56 24.54 -4.20
N VAL A 233 -3.75 25.56 -3.35
CA VAL A 233 -3.77 25.38 -1.88
C VAL A 233 -4.88 24.41 -1.46
N VAL A 234 -6.09 24.60 -1.99
CA VAL A 234 -7.22 23.71 -1.68
C VAL A 234 -6.99 22.30 -2.21
N ALA A 235 -6.51 22.15 -3.45
CA ALA A 235 -6.27 20.84 -4.05
C ALA A 235 -5.17 20.04 -3.33
N ASN A 236 -4.05 20.68 -2.96
CA ASN A 236 -3.01 20.03 -2.15
C ASN A 236 -3.51 19.69 -0.74
N GLY A 237 -4.31 20.57 -0.12
CA GLY A 237 -4.95 20.30 1.17
C GLY A 237 -5.91 19.11 1.12
N LEU A 238 -6.73 19.01 0.07
CA LEU A 238 -7.63 17.88 -0.14
C LEU A 238 -6.86 16.58 -0.39
N ARG A 239 -5.77 16.61 -1.18
CA ARG A 239 -4.88 15.45 -1.34
C ARG A 239 -4.27 15.02 -0.01
N ASN A 240 -3.79 15.94 0.81
CA ASN A 240 -3.21 15.62 2.13
C ASN A 240 -4.23 14.93 3.04
N VAL A 241 -5.43 15.51 3.17
CA VAL A 241 -6.50 14.93 4.01
C VAL A 241 -6.93 13.56 3.47
N TRP A 242 -7.01 13.42 2.15
CA TRP A 242 -7.36 12.16 1.50
C TRP A 242 -6.34 11.06 1.77
N ALA A 243 -5.06 11.33 1.47
CA ALA A 243 -3.95 10.41 1.69
C ALA A 243 -3.87 10.00 3.17
N TYR A 244 -3.94 10.98 4.09
CA TYR A 244 -3.99 10.72 5.52
C TYR A 244 -5.13 9.77 5.88
N ALA A 245 -6.36 10.07 5.43
CA ALA A 245 -7.53 9.26 5.76
C ALA A 245 -7.42 7.82 5.25
N VAL A 246 -6.91 7.61 4.03
CA VAL A 246 -6.69 6.28 3.45
C VAL A 246 -5.68 5.50 4.28
N ILE A 247 -4.51 6.07 4.53
CA ILE A 247 -3.41 5.39 5.24
C ILE A 247 -3.79 5.05 6.68
N VAL A 248 -4.35 5.99 7.45
CA VAL A 248 -4.67 5.70 8.86
C VAL A 248 -5.83 4.70 9.03
N CYS A 249 -6.70 4.55 8.03
CA CYS A 249 -7.73 3.50 8.04
C CYS A 249 -7.12 2.10 7.86
N GLY A 250 -5.97 2.02 7.19
CA GLY A 250 -5.22 0.78 6.97
C GLY A 250 -4.55 0.23 8.22
N HIS A 251 -4.08 1.11 9.10
CA HIS A 251 -3.18 0.72 10.20
C HIS A 251 -3.76 0.95 11.61
N PHE A 252 -4.65 1.93 11.79
CA PHE A 252 -5.08 2.36 13.13
C PHE A 252 -6.51 1.92 13.48
N ALA A 253 -7.23 1.36 12.51
CA ALA A 253 -8.57 0.83 12.73
C ALA A 253 -8.56 -0.30 13.77
N ASP A 254 -9.66 -0.43 14.50
CA ASP A 254 -9.83 -1.55 15.45
C ASP A 254 -9.73 -2.89 14.70
N GLY A 255 -8.84 -3.77 15.15
CA GLY A 255 -8.52 -5.05 14.50
C GLY A 255 -7.36 -5.01 13.49
N ALA A 256 -6.71 -3.86 13.28
CA ALA A 256 -5.34 -3.80 12.78
C ALA A 256 -4.40 -3.87 14.00
N GLU A 257 -3.86 -5.05 14.28
CA GLU A 257 -3.12 -5.33 15.51
C GLU A 257 -1.74 -4.66 15.54
N LYS A 258 -1.17 -4.56 16.75
CA LYS A 258 0.16 -4.00 17.00
C LYS A 258 1.03 -5.05 17.65
N PHE A 259 2.32 -5.00 17.35
CA PHE A 259 3.28 -6.02 17.73
C PHE A 259 4.44 -5.40 18.50
N THR A 260 4.99 -6.14 19.46
CA THR A 260 6.25 -5.77 20.11
C THR A 260 7.44 -6.09 19.21
N PRO A 261 8.61 -5.44 19.38
CA PRO A 261 9.81 -5.79 18.62
C PRO A 261 10.25 -7.27 18.74
N SER A 262 9.85 -7.96 19.82
CA SER A 262 10.17 -9.37 20.04
C SER A 262 9.62 -10.30 18.95
N VAL A 263 8.53 -9.93 18.26
CA VAL A 263 7.98 -10.77 17.17
C VAL A 263 8.95 -10.92 16.00
N LEU A 264 9.96 -10.04 15.90
CA LEU A 264 10.96 -10.05 14.84
C LEU A 264 12.10 -11.02 15.15
N GLU A 265 12.23 -11.50 16.39
CA GLU A 265 13.29 -12.41 16.79
C GLU A 265 13.04 -13.80 16.18
N ASN A 266 13.83 -14.15 15.16
CA ASN A 266 13.72 -15.40 14.39
C ASN A 266 12.41 -15.55 13.59
N GLU A 267 11.75 -14.43 13.24
CA GLU A 267 10.53 -14.44 12.42
C GLU A 267 10.76 -15.18 11.10
N THR A 268 9.93 -16.19 10.86
CA THR A 268 9.89 -16.91 9.59
C THR A 268 8.99 -16.19 8.58
N LYS A 269 9.18 -16.45 7.28
CA LYS A 269 8.30 -15.88 6.23
C LYS A 269 6.81 -16.21 6.45
N PRO A 270 6.42 -17.44 6.86
CA PRO A 270 5.04 -17.75 7.22
C PRO A 270 4.46 -16.88 8.35
N GLU A 271 5.24 -16.64 9.41
CA GLU A 271 4.85 -15.76 10.52
C GLU A 271 4.77 -14.30 10.08
N TRP A 272 5.68 -13.85 9.22
CA TRP A 272 5.63 -12.54 8.59
C TRP A 272 4.31 -12.33 7.85
N TYR A 273 3.86 -13.29 7.02
CA TYR A 273 2.57 -13.19 6.34
C TYR A 273 1.41 -13.04 7.32
N LEU A 274 1.41 -13.83 8.39
CA LEU A 274 0.38 -13.76 9.42
C LEU A 274 0.37 -12.40 10.12
N ARG A 275 1.55 -11.85 10.45
CA ARG A 275 1.69 -10.52 11.03
C ARG A 275 1.17 -9.42 10.10
N GLN A 276 1.53 -9.46 8.81
CA GLN A 276 1.05 -8.49 7.82
C GLN A 276 -0.48 -8.49 7.71
N MET A 277 -1.10 -9.68 7.72
CA MET A 277 -2.56 -9.83 7.66
C MET A 277 -3.27 -9.31 8.89
N LEU A 278 -2.75 -9.61 10.09
CA LEU A 278 -3.36 -9.19 11.35
C LEU A 278 -3.07 -7.71 11.66
N GLY A 279 -1.94 -7.18 11.18
CA GLY A 279 -1.50 -5.81 11.41
C GLY A 279 -2.20 -4.75 10.55
N THR A 280 -3.03 -5.16 9.59
CA THR A 280 -3.64 -4.22 8.64
C THR A 280 -5.13 -4.43 8.47
N ALA A 281 -5.82 -3.40 8.01
CA ALA A 281 -7.26 -3.37 7.87
C ALA A 281 -7.70 -2.81 6.52
N ASN A 282 -8.72 -3.43 5.97
CA ASN A 282 -9.34 -2.99 4.72
C ASN A 282 -10.51 -2.04 4.98
N PHE A 283 -10.90 -1.31 3.94
CA PHE A 283 -12.19 -0.66 3.89
C PHE A 283 -12.94 -1.00 2.62
N ARG A 284 -14.27 -1.03 2.69
CA ARG A 284 -15.12 -1.35 1.54
C ARG A 284 -15.14 -0.17 0.58
N ALA A 285 -14.83 -0.45 -0.68
CA ALA A 285 -14.84 0.51 -1.75
C ALA A 285 -15.53 -0.07 -3.00
N GLY A 286 -16.26 0.78 -3.73
CA GLY A 286 -16.62 0.50 -5.12
C GLY A 286 -15.47 0.88 -6.06
N PRO A 287 -15.56 0.61 -7.37
CA PRO A 287 -14.45 0.80 -8.31
C PRO A 287 -13.85 2.22 -8.31
N ALA A 288 -14.69 3.26 -8.25
CA ALA A 288 -14.23 4.64 -8.23
C ALA A 288 -13.46 4.98 -6.95
N LEU A 289 -13.94 4.52 -5.79
CA LEU A 289 -13.26 4.74 -4.51
C LEU A 289 -11.96 3.93 -4.42
N ALA A 290 -11.97 2.69 -4.93
CA ALA A 290 -10.77 1.86 -5.01
C ALA A 290 -9.68 2.58 -5.82
N PHE A 291 -9.99 3.03 -7.04
CA PHE A 291 -9.08 3.79 -7.90
C PHE A 291 -8.60 5.10 -7.24
N MET A 292 -9.51 5.88 -6.64
CA MET A 292 -9.15 7.11 -5.92
C MET A 292 -8.22 6.87 -4.73
N SER A 293 -8.27 5.68 -4.12
CA SER A 293 -7.40 5.28 -3.00
C SER A 293 -6.14 4.53 -3.44
N GLY A 294 -5.88 4.36 -4.74
CA GLY A 294 -4.74 3.57 -5.20
C GLY A 294 -4.90 2.06 -5.00
N ASN A 295 -6.13 1.59 -4.85
CA ASN A 295 -6.53 0.27 -4.34
C ASN A 295 -6.09 -0.03 -2.89
N LEU A 296 -5.68 0.98 -2.10
CA LEU A 296 -5.36 0.83 -0.66
C LEU A 296 -6.58 0.59 0.23
N CYS A 297 -7.77 0.50 -0.37
CA CYS A 297 -8.90 -0.17 0.26
C CYS A 297 -8.66 -1.65 0.56
N TYR A 298 -7.65 -2.27 -0.09
CA TYR A 298 -7.16 -3.63 0.07
C TYR A 298 -5.78 -3.66 0.77
N GLN A 299 -5.68 -3.02 1.93
CA GLN A 299 -4.42 -2.88 2.66
C GLN A 299 -3.82 -4.19 3.14
N ILE A 300 -4.63 -5.18 3.50
CA ILE A 300 -4.17 -6.55 3.81
C ILE A 300 -3.42 -7.13 2.61
N GLU A 301 -4.01 -7.05 1.42
CA GLU A 301 -3.42 -7.59 0.19
C GLU A 301 -2.19 -6.80 -0.24
N HIS A 302 -2.23 -5.48 -0.06
CA HIS A 302 -1.10 -4.60 -0.32
C HIS A 302 0.10 -4.95 0.58
N HIS A 303 -0.11 -5.25 1.86
CA HIS A 303 0.98 -5.62 2.77
C HIS A 303 1.51 -7.03 2.56
N LEU A 304 0.64 -7.96 2.16
CA LEU A 304 1.05 -9.30 1.74
C LEU A 304 1.89 -9.26 0.45
N PHE A 305 1.51 -8.40 -0.50
CA PHE A 305 2.05 -8.37 -1.86
C PHE A 305 2.21 -6.93 -2.39
N PRO A 306 3.11 -6.12 -1.79
CA PRO A 306 3.21 -4.69 -2.10
C PRO A 306 3.68 -4.44 -3.54
N ASP A 307 4.40 -5.39 -4.11
CA ASP A 307 5.00 -5.37 -5.44
C ASP A 307 4.15 -6.07 -6.53
N LEU A 308 2.94 -6.52 -6.20
CA LEU A 308 1.99 -7.01 -7.21
C LEU A 308 1.10 -5.88 -7.75
N PRO A 309 0.67 -5.92 -9.03
CA PRO A 309 -0.17 -4.90 -9.63
C PRO A 309 -1.45 -4.63 -8.83
N SER A 310 -1.65 -3.38 -8.40
CA SER A 310 -2.77 -2.97 -7.54
C SER A 310 -4.16 -3.22 -8.15
N ASN A 311 -4.26 -3.23 -9.49
CA ASN A 311 -5.49 -3.58 -10.21
C ASN A 311 -5.92 -5.04 -10.01
N ARG A 312 -5.03 -5.90 -9.49
CA ARG A 312 -5.29 -7.32 -9.18
C ARG A 312 -5.72 -7.52 -7.73
N TYR A 313 -5.59 -6.51 -6.86
CA TYR A 313 -5.98 -6.60 -5.45
C TYR A 313 -7.43 -7.05 -5.23
N PRO A 314 -8.45 -6.66 -6.03
CA PRO A 314 -9.81 -7.19 -5.88
C PRO A 314 -9.92 -8.71 -6.07
N GLU A 315 -9.10 -9.30 -6.93
CA GLU A 315 -9.05 -10.75 -7.16
C GLU A 315 -8.29 -11.45 -6.03
N ILE A 316 -7.12 -10.90 -5.66
CA ILE A 316 -6.31 -11.39 -4.54
C ILE A 316 -7.12 -11.38 -3.25
N ALA A 317 -7.87 -10.31 -2.98
CA ALA A 317 -8.68 -10.15 -1.78
C ALA A 317 -9.76 -11.23 -1.63
N GLN A 318 -10.32 -11.73 -2.73
CA GLN A 318 -11.28 -12.84 -2.67
C GLN A 318 -10.61 -14.12 -2.20
N ARG A 319 -9.41 -14.40 -2.71
CA ARG A 319 -8.61 -15.59 -2.36
C ARG A 319 -8.09 -15.50 -0.93
N VAL A 320 -7.51 -14.36 -0.54
CA VAL A 320 -7.04 -14.10 0.84
C VAL A 320 -8.20 -14.22 1.83
N ARG A 321 -9.37 -13.63 1.54
CA ARG A 321 -10.54 -13.77 2.41
C ARG A 321 -11.02 -15.21 2.55
N ALA A 322 -10.96 -16.00 1.48
CA ALA A 322 -11.28 -17.43 1.54
C ALA A 322 -10.30 -18.19 2.44
N LEU A 323 -9.01 -17.85 2.39
CA LEU A 323 -7.99 -18.38 3.31
C LEU A 323 -8.30 -17.97 4.75
N CYS A 324 -8.61 -16.70 5.03
CA CYS A 324 -9.03 -16.27 6.36
C CYS A 324 -10.21 -17.10 6.89
N GLY A 325 -11.21 -17.38 6.03
CA GLY A 325 -12.33 -18.23 6.39
C GLY A 325 -11.95 -19.69 6.68
N ARG A 326 -11.00 -20.26 5.92
CA ARG A 326 -10.51 -21.64 6.10
C ARG A 326 -9.72 -21.80 7.41
N TYR A 327 -8.87 -20.83 7.73
CA TYR A 327 -8.02 -20.83 8.93
C TYR A 327 -8.70 -20.20 10.16
N ASP A 328 -9.96 -19.75 10.02
CA ASP A 328 -10.74 -19.02 11.03
C ASP A 328 -10.00 -17.79 11.60
N LEU A 329 -9.36 -17.03 10.71
CA LEU A 329 -8.71 -15.75 10.99
C LEU A 329 -9.65 -14.58 10.70
N PRO A 330 -9.55 -13.46 11.45
CA PRO A 330 -10.30 -12.26 11.15
C PRO A 330 -9.83 -11.66 9.82
N TYR A 331 -10.78 -11.27 8.97
CA TYR A 331 -10.52 -10.43 7.80
C TYR A 331 -11.04 -9.02 8.10
N THR A 332 -10.17 -8.17 8.67
CA THR A 332 -10.56 -6.86 9.20
C THR A 332 -10.98 -5.92 8.06
N THR A 333 -12.29 -5.73 7.89
CA THR A 333 -12.83 -4.85 6.84
C THR A 333 -14.11 -4.15 7.28
N GLY A 334 -14.29 -2.88 6.90
CA GLY A 334 -15.48 -2.10 7.24
C GLY A 334 -15.75 -0.94 6.28
N PRO A 335 -16.86 -0.21 6.44
CA PRO A 335 -17.07 1.04 5.69
C PRO A 335 -15.98 2.07 6.01
N LEU A 336 -15.48 2.80 5.01
CA LEU A 336 -14.40 3.80 5.17
C LEU A 336 -14.68 4.78 6.33
N LEU A 337 -15.88 5.36 6.37
CA LEU A 337 -16.26 6.30 7.43
C LEU A 337 -16.18 5.67 8.83
N ARG A 338 -16.56 4.39 8.96
CA ARG A 338 -16.47 3.69 10.25
C ARG A 338 -15.01 3.49 10.64
N GLN A 339 -14.16 3.02 9.73
CA GLN A 339 -12.73 2.84 10.02
C GLN A 339 -12.09 4.17 10.45
N TYR A 340 -12.38 5.26 9.73
CA TYR A 340 -11.86 6.58 10.05
C TYR A 340 -12.32 7.08 11.42
N LEU A 341 -13.61 6.93 11.76
CA LEU A 341 -14.12 7.34 13.07
C LEU A 341 -13.56 6.50 14.22
N LEU A 342 -13.26 5.22 14.00
CA LEU A 342 -12.58 4.38 14.99
C LEU A 342 -11.15 4.88 15.24
N THR A 343 -10.43 5.24 14.18
CA THR A 343 -9.11 5.87 14.28
C THR A 343 -9.17 7.19 15.05
N VAL A 344 -10.10 8.09 14.70
CA VAL A 344 -10.28 9.37 15.43
C VAL A 344 -10.60 9.12 16.90
N ARG A 345 -11.48 8.16 17.20
CA ARG A 345 -11.78 7.76 18.58
C ARG A 345 -10.51 7.29 19.30
N THR A 346 -9.68 6.47 18.68
CA THR A 346 -8.40 5.99 19.28
C THR A 346 -7.45 7.17 19.54
N ILE A 347 -7.25 8.07 18.58
CA ILE A 347 -6.43 9.28 18.72
C ILE A 347 -6.91 10.14 19.89
N CYS A 348 -8.21 10.42 19.99
CA CYS A 348 -8.78 11.24 21.06
C CYS A 348 -8.74 10.54 22.42
N LYS A 349 -9.00 9.23 22.46
CA LYS A 349 -8.96 8.43 23.69
C LYS A 349 -7.56 8.36 24.27
N LEU A 350 -6.55 8.07 23.44
CA LEU A 350 -5.15 7.93 23.87
C LEU A 350 -4.46 9.26 24.17
N ALA A 351 -5.12 10.40 23.88
CA ALA A 351 -4.67 11.72 24.30
C ALA A 351 -4.78 11.92 25.82
N LEU A 352 -5.72 11.25 26.47
CA LEU A 352 -5.95 11.35 27.91
C LEU A 352 -5.04 10.40 28.70
N PRO A 353 -4.68 10.75 29.95
CA PRO A 353 -3.91 9.87 30.84
C PRO A 353 -4.51 8.47 30.98
N ASP A 354 -3.64 7.46 31.09
CA ASP A 354 -4.05 6.04 31.10
C ASP A 354 -5.02 5.67 32.23
N ARG A 355 -5.04 6.42 33.34
CA ARG A 355 -6.03 6.26 34.43
C ARG A 355 -7.49 6.43 34.00
N PHE A 356 -7.74 7.04 32.83
CA PHE A 356 -9.09 7.20 32.28
C PHE A 356 -9.48 6.07 31.32
N LEU A 357 -8.57 5.14 31.03
CA LEU A 357 -8.82 4.00 30.15
C LEU A 357 -9.40 2.85 30.96
N SER A 358 -10.57 2.34 30.54
CA SER A 358 -11.29 1.28 31.25
C SER A 358 -10.93 -0.14 30.80
N ALA A 359 -10.41 -0.29 29.59
CA ALA A 359 -9.97 -1.58 29.06
C ALA A 359 -8.52 -1.87 29.49
N THR A 360 -8.18 -3.15 29.65
CA THR A 360 -6.79 -3.56 29.91
C THR A 360 -5.93 -3.35 28.66
N ALA A 361 -4.60 -3.40 28.81
CA ALA A 361 -3.71 -3.36 27.66
C ALA A 361 -3.85 -4.61 26.77
N ASP A 362 -4.33 -5.73 27.31
CA ASP A 362 -4.48 -7.02 26.61
C ASP A 362 -5.80 -7.17 25.86
N ASP A 363 -6.83 -6.38 26.23
CA ASP A 363 -8.17 -6.45 25.66
C ASP A 363 -8.72 -5.05 25.39
N ALA A 364 -8.02 -4.30 24.54
CA ALA A 364 -8.43 -2.99 24.08
C ALA A 364 -8.91 -3.04 22.62
N PRO A 365 -9.84 -2.16 22.21
CA PRO A 365 -10.22 -2.07 20.81
C PRO A 365 -9.07 -1.69 19.84
N GLU A 366 -8.10 -0.92 20.33
CA GLU A 366 -6.94 -0.43 19.57
C GLU A 366 -5.71 -1.35 19.61
N THR A 367 -5.66 -2.26 20.60
CA THR A 367 -4.51 -3.12 20.94
C THR A 367 -5.01 -4.37 21.66
N ALA A 368 -4.57 -5.54 21.22
CA ALA A 368 -4.80 -6.81 21.91
C ALA A 368 -3.49 -7.59 22.08
N SER A 369 -3.49 -8.59 22.97
CA SER A 369 -2.41 -9.59 23.11
C SER A 369 -2.97 -11.00 23.17
N GLU A 370 -2.09 -11.99 23.06
CA GLU A 370 -2.38 -13.41 23.29
C GLU A 370 -2.97 -13.68 24.69
N HIS A 371 -2.57 -12.88 25.70
CA HIS A 371 -3.13 -12.97 27.06
C HIS A 371 -4.63 -12.72 27.12
N ARG A 372 -5.19 -12.00 26.15
CA ARG A 372 -6.64 -11.82 26.01
C ARG A 372 -7.38 -13.14 26.11
N PHE A 373 -6.85 -14.23 25.57
CA PHE A 373 -7.54 -15.51 25.50
C PHE A 373 -7.16 -16.50 26.61
N ARG A 374 -6.15 -16.20 27.44
CA ARG A 374 -5.62 -17.13 28.46
C ARG A 374 -6.58 -17.40 29.62
N ASP A 375 -7.38 -16.41 30.04
CA ASP A 375 -8.39 -16.58 31.11
C ASP A 375 -9.67 -17.29 30.65
N ALA A 376 -9.87 -17.45 29.33
CA ALA A 376 -10.95 -18.23 28.77
C ALA A 376 -10.53 -19.70 28.68
N ALA A 377 -10.37 -20.34 29.85
CA ALA A 377 -9.93 -21.73 29.98
C ALA A 377 -10.63 -22.68 28.98
N GLY A 378 -9.82 -23.19 28.06
CA GLY A 378 -10.17 -24.17 27.05
C GLY A 378 -9.28 -24.01 25.84
N ARG A 379 -8.11 -24.68 25.85
CA ARG A 379 -7.29 -24.91 24.64
C ARG A 379 -8.20 -25.28 23.46
N PRO A 380 -7.88 -24.92 22.20
CA PRO A 380 -8.61 -25.44 21.05
C PRO A 380 -8.53 -26.97 21.07
N GLN A 381 -9.57 -27.62 21.57
CA GLN A 381 -9.80 -29.03 21.32
C GLN A 381 -10.23 -29.12 19.86
N VAL A 382 -9.42 -29.80 19.06
CA VAL A 382 -9.89 -30.42 17.82
C VAL A 382 -10.98 -31.41 18.23
N ALA A 383 -12.22 -30.95 18.31
CA ALA A 383 -13.37 -31.81 18.52
C ALA A 383 -13.63 -32.52 17.19
N ILE A 384 -13.11 -33.74 17.05
CA ILE A 384 -13.48 -34.64 15.97
C ILE A 384 -14.91 -35.10 16.27
N ALA A 385 -15.88 -34.48 15.60
CA ALA A 385 -17.23 -34.98 15.50
C ALA A 385 -17.65 -34.93 14.01
N ASP A 386 -18.21 -36.03 13.55
CA ASP A 386 -18.52 -36.41 12.18
C ASP A 386 -18.86 -35.29 11.18
N THR A 387 -18.16 -35.34 10.05
CA THR A 387 -18.52 -34.88 8.68
C THR A 387 -18.68 -33.39 8.35
N ASP A 388 -18.55 -32.44 9.27
CA ASP A 388 -18.41 -31.00 8.90
C ASP A 388 -17.70 -30.17 10.00
N VAL A 389 -16.38 -30.39 10.19
CA VAL A 389 -15.61 -29.72 11.25
C VAL A 389 -15.27 -28.29 10.84
N ARG A 390 -16.12 -27.34 11.25
CA ARG A 390 -15.79 -25.92 11.17
C ARG A 390 -14.70 -25.59 12.21
N ARG A 391 -13.49 -25.25 11.74
CA ARG A 391 -12.35 -24.82 12.57
C ARG A 391 -12.76 -23.70 13.55
N ARG A 392 -12.21 -23.73 14.77
CA ARG A 392 -12.32 -22.67 15.77
C ARG A 392 -10.95 -22.04 16.03
N GLY A 393 -10.67 -20.93 15.38
CA GLY A 393 -9.48 -20.10 15.52
C GLY A 393 -9.81 -18.73 16.12
N LEU A 394 -8.98 -17.73 15.79
CA LEU A 394 -9.05 -16.38 16.34
C LEU A 394 -10.41 -15.69 16.09
N ALA A 395 -10.97 -15.78 14.88
CA ALA A 395 -12.23 -15.11 14.55
C ALA A 395 -13.40 -15.63 15.41
N THR A 396 -13.51 -16.94 15.60
CA THR A 396 -14.51 -17.53 16.50
C THR A 396 -14.28 -17.13 17.96
N ALA A 397 -13.02 -17.06 18.40
CA ALA A 397 -12.68 -16.65 19.76
C ALA A 397 -13.10 -15.20 20.05
N MET A 398 -12.82 -14.27 19.13
CA MET A 398 -13.25 -12.86 19.22
C MET A 398 -14.78 -12.73 19.30
N LEU A 399 -15.52 -13.46 18.46
CA LEU A 399 -16.98 -13.45 18.45
C LEU A 399 -17.59 -14.01 19.75
N THR A 400 -17.02 -15.09 20.27
CA THR A 400 -17.51 -15.75 21.49
C THR A 400 -17.35 -14.84 22.71
N ARG A 401 -16.22 -14.14 22.81
CA ARG A 401 -15.95 -13.19 23.90
C ARG A 401 -16.83 -11.94 23.79
N GLY A 402 -17.02 -11.40 22.59
CA GLY A 402 -17.91 -10.25 22.37
C GLY A 402 -19.35 -10.49 22.83
N ARG A 403 -19.83 -11.73 22.76
CA ARG A 403 -21.15 -12.14 23.30
C ARG A 403 -21.18 -12.24 24.82
N ARG A 404 -20.10 -12.69 25.46
CA ARG A 404 -20.00 -12.79 26.93
C ARG A 404 -19.89 -11.41 27.61
N GLY A 405 -19.37 -10.40 26.90
CA GLY A 405 -19.27 -9.02 27.38
C GLY A 405 -20.58 -8.21 27.33
N GLN A 406 -21.69 -8.75 26.81
CA GLN A 406 -23.01 -8.13 26.91
C GLN A 406 -23.75 -8.69 28.14
N PRO A 407 -24.01 -7.88 29.18
CA PRO A 407 -24.78 -8.35 30.33
C PRO A 407 -26.24 -8.58 29.88
N GLY A 408 -26.65 -9.84 29.78
CA GLY A 408 -28.08 -10.21 29.62
C GLY A 408 -28.43 -11.28 28.59
N ALA A 409 -27.50 -11.83 27.81
CA ALA A 409 -27.85 -12.91 26.86
C ALA A 409 -27.76 -14.29 27.54
N ALA A 410 -28.82 -14.67 28.26
CA ALA A 410 -29.04 -16.07 28.63
C ALA A 410 -29.10 -16.94 27.36
N PRO A 411 -28.61 -18.20 27.39
CA PRO A 411 -28.78 -19.11 26.26
C PRO A 411 -30.28 -19.33 26.02
N PRO A 412 -30.75 -19.43 24.75
CA PRO A 412 -32.16 -19.70 24.51
C PRO A 412 -32.46 -21.10 25.04
N SER A 413 -33.20 -21.17 26.15
CA SER A 413 -33.89 -22.38 26.53
C SER A 413 -34.94 -22.69 25.45
N ALA A 414 -34.98 -23.94 25.04
CA ALA A 414 -35.96 -24.43 24.09
C ALA A 414 -37.36 -24.25 24.67
N GLN A 415 -38.08 -23.20 24.24
CA GLN A 415 -39.53 -23.15 24.37
C GLN A 415 -40.17 -22.37 23.22
N CYS A 416 -41.01 -23.12 22.52
CA CYS A 416 -41.95 -22.69 21.51
C CYS A 416 -42.84 -21.55 22.02
N GLY A 417 -42.95 -20.45 21.27
CA GLY A 417 -43.87 -19.36 21.61
C GLY A 417 -43.82 -18.20 20.62
N ARG A 418 -44.79 -18.14 19.72
CA ARG A 418 -44.96 -17.09 18.70
C ARG A 418 -45.16 -15.71 19.34
N ARG A 419 -44.42 -14.68 18.90
CA ARG A 419 -44.95 -13.37 18.41
C ARG A 419 -43.82 -12.35 18.09
N THR A 420 -43.65 -12.15 16.78
CA THR A 420 -43.29 -10.92 16.04
C THR A 420 -42.73 -9.69 16.76
N ARG A 421 -41.55 -9.23 16.33
CA ARG A 421 -41.30 -7.81 15.99
C ARG A 421 -40.32 -7.72 14.81
N ARG A 422 -40.77 -7.04 13.74
CA ARG A 422 -40.03 -6.77 12.50
C ARG A 422 -38.87 -5.81 12.78
N LEU A 423 -37.68 -6.16 12.32
CA LEU A 423 -36.61 -5.21 11.96
C LEU A 423 -35.82 -5.82 10.79
N LEU A 424 -36.02 -5.21 9.61
CA LEU A 424 -35.18 -5.18 8.40
C LEU A 424 -34.11 -6.28 8.24
N ASP A 425 -34.53 -7.42 7.69
CA ASP A 425 -33.64 -8.36 7.01
C ASP A 425 -33.51 -7.93 5.54
N TRP A 426 -32.30 -7.51 5.16
CA TRP A 426 -31.92 -7.32 3.76
C TRP A 426 -31.15 -8.57 3.31
N ARG A 427 -31.79 -9.42 2.52
CA ARG A 427 -31.17 -10.56 1.83
C ARG A 427 -31.02 -10.21 0.35
N PRO A 428 -29.85 -10.40 -0.29
CA PRO A 428 -29.78 -10.50 -1.74
C PRO A 428 -30.23 -11.89 -2.18
N ALA A 429 -31.08 -11.94 -3.20
CA ALA A 429 -31.54 -13.14 -3.87
C ALA A 429 -30.89 -13.29 -5.26
N TYR A 430 -30.81 -14.54 -5.72
CA TYR A 430 -30.48 -15.06 -7.06
C TYR A 430 -29.00 -15.02 -7.49
N LEU A 431 -28.42 -16.09 -8.06
CA LEU A 431 -28.97 -17.06 -9.01
C LEU A 431 -28.68 -18.54 -8.66
N ASP A 432 -29.71 -19.37 -8.86
CA ASP A 432 -29.71 -20.82 -9.00
C ASP A 432 -29.67 -21.17 -10.50
N GLY A 433 -29.04 -22.29 -10.89
CA GLY A 433 -28.94 -22.66 -12.31
C GLY A 433 -28.02 -23.82 -12.72
N ARG A 434 -28.32 -25.05 -12.25
CA ARG A 434 -28.23 -26.35 -12.97
C ARG A 434 -26.87 -27.04 -13.23
N THR A 435 -26.67 -28.19 -12.53
CA THR A 435 -26.40 -29.58 -13.01
C THR A 435 -25.70 -29.73 -14.38
N SER A 436 -24.62 -30.47 -14.66
CA SER A 436 -23.95 -31.74 -14.23
C SER A 436 -23.06 -32.18 -15.45
N PRO A 437 -22.26 -33.28 -15.50
CA PRO A 437 -21.80 -34.23 -14.47
C PRO A 437 -20.26 -34.51 -14.48
N ALA A 438 -19.86 -35.28 -13.46
CA ALA A 438 -18.71 -36.16 -13.25
C ALA A 438 -17.61 -36.38 -14.33
N ALA A 439 -16.36 -36.30 -13.88
CA ALA A 439 -15.24 -37.18 -14.24
C ALA A 439 -14.26 -37.19 -13.04
N GLU A 440 -14.32 -38.25 -12.24
CA GLU A 440 -13.35 -39.35 -12.18
C GLU A 440 -12.06 -39.03 -11.40
N THR A 441 -11.99 -39.72 -10.27
CA THR A 441 -10.90 -39.88 -9.32
C THR A 441 -9.68 -40.57 -9.93
N THR A 442 -8.49 -39.99 -9.74
CA THR A 442 -7.27 -40.78 -9.55
C THR A 442 -6.35 -40.11 -8.53
N ALA A 443 -5.97 -40.89 -7.52
CA ALA A 443 -5.07 -40.52 -6.44
C ALA A 443 -3.59 -40.45 -6.88
N SER A 444 -2.87 -39.53 -6.24
CA SER A 444 -1.45 -39.42 -5.84
C SER A 444 -0.47 -40.57 -6.16
N PRO A 445 0.87 -40.34 -6.27
CA PRO A 445 1.65 -39.49 -5.33
C PRO A 445 2.88 -38.71 -5.89
N GLY A 446 3.38 -37.74 -5.12
CA GLY A 446 4.81 -37.31 -5.19
C GLY A 446 5.70 -38.25 -4.36
N PRO A 447 7.01 -37.98 -4.09
CA PRO A 447 7.76 -36.74 -4.29
C PRO A 447 9.22 -36.91 -4.84
N TRP A 448 9.91 -35.77 -5.11
CA TRP A 448 11.37 -35.50 -5.21
C TRP A 448 12.32 -36.23 -6.20
N ALA A 449 13.32 -35.46 -6.69
CA ALA A 449 14.44 -35.75 -7.62
C ALA A 449 14.05 -35.92 -9.11
N VAL A 450 14.65 -35.22 -10.10
CA VAL A 450 16.07 -35.19 -10.49
C VAL A 450 16.38 -33.91 -11.30
N TRP A 451 17.58 -33.37 -11.07
CA TRP A 451 18.19 -32.25 -11.79
C TRP A 451 18.92 -32.66 -13.09
N LYS A 452 19.08 -31.67 -13.97
CA LYS A 452 20.18 -31.35 -14.92
C LYS A 452 19.98 -31.54 -16.44
N ALA A 453 20.30 -30.40 -17.08
CA ALA A 453 21.10 -30.19 -18.29
C ALA A 453 20.35 -30.06 -19.62
N PHE A 454 20.25 -28.82 -20.12
CA PHE A 454 20.53 -28.52 -21.54
C PHE A 454 21.01 -27.06 -21.69
N SER A 455 22.27 -26.89 -22.10
CA SER A 455 22.79 -25.66 -22.70
C SER A 455 22.50 -25.68 -24.22
N PRO A 456 22.20 -24.55 -24.87
CA PRO A 456 22.27 -24.47 -26.32
C PRO A 456 23.49 -23.66 -26.77
N ARG A 457 24.42 -24.32 -27.46
CA ARG A 457 25.38 -23.68 -28.36
C ARG A 457 24.73 -23.52 -29.74
N GLY A 458 24.80 -22.29 -30.23
CA GLY A 458 25.06 -21.88 -31.62
C GLY A 458 24.38 -22.62 -32.76
N PHE A 459 23.54 -21.89 -33.50
CA PHE A 459 23.31 -22.16 -34.92
C PHE A 459 23.44 -20.89 -35.74
N ARG A 460 24.22 -20.99 -36.83
CA ARG A 460 24.50 -19.96 -37.83
C ARG A 460 23.36 -19.88 -38.86
N SER A 461 23.10 -18.69 -39.37
CA SER A 461 22.27 -18.45 -40.57
C SER A 461 23.13 -18.04 -41.77
N PRO A 462 22.83 -18.47 -43.01
CA PRO A 462 23.29 -17.86 -44.26
C PRO A 462 22.16 -17.09 -45.01
N PRO A 463 22.46 -16.34 -46.09
CA PRO A 463 21.91 -14.99 -46.33
C PRO A 463 20.96 -14.81 -47.54
N LEU A 464 20.21 -13.68 -47.48
CA LEU A 464 19.70 -12.73 -48.50
C LEU A 464 19.45 -13.13 -49.98
N GLU A 465 18.22 -12.89 -50.43
CA GLU A 465 17.76 -12.39 -51.75
C GLU A 465 16.49 -11.53 -51.46
N GLY A 466 16.07 -10.44 -52.10
CA GLY A 466 16.39 -9.77 -53.37
C GLY A 466 15.06 -9.29 -54.01
N GLY A 467 14.90 -7.98 -54.27
CA GLY A 467 14.04 -7.47 -55.37
C GLY A 467 12.73 -6.71 -55.08
N HIS A 468 12.77 -5.37 -55.26
CA HIS A 468 11.98 -4.50 -56.18
C HIS A 468 10.45 -4.74 -56.41
N SER A 469 9.55 -3.78 -56.70
CA SER A 469 9.45 -2.30 -56.75
C SER A 469 8.05 -1.92 -57.33
N HIS A 470 7.62 -0.64 -57.16
CA HIS A 470 6.61 0.13 -57.95
C HIS A 470 5.10 -0.15 -57.71
N ARG A 471 4.10 0.76 -57.79
CA ARG A 471 3.85 2.22 -58.02
C ARG A 471 2.29 2.35 -58.05
N LEU A 472 1.54 3.31 -57.47
CA LEU A 472 1.13 4.68 -57.93
C LEU A 472 -0.25 4.94 -57.23
N GLY A 473 -0.46 6.02 -56.45
CA GLY A 473 -1.18 7.28 -56.81
C GLY A 473 -2.71 7.17 -56.67
N ALA A 474 -3.53 8.12 -56.19
CA ALA A 474 -3.44 9.45 -55.57
C ALA A 474 -4.89 9.84 -55.16
N PHE A 475 -5.08 10.77 -54.20
CA PHE A 475 -6.09 11.85 -54.12
C PHE A 475 -6.29 12.29 -52.66
N GLY A 476 -5.82 13.50 -52.32
CA GLY A 476 -6.44 14.35 -51.28
C GLY A 476 -7.62 15.16 -51.90
N PRO A 477 -8.23 16.15 -51.21
CA PRO A 477 -7.64 16.91 -50.09
C PRO A 477 -8.62 17.49 -49.00
N LEU A 478 -8.03 18.19 -48.03
CA LEU A 478 -8.50 19.34 -47.20
C LEU A 478 -9.42 19.16 -45.95
N ALA A 479 -8.79 19.31 -44.76
CA ALA A 479 -9.14 20.19 -43.61
C ALA A 479 -8.32 19.70 -42.37
N ASP A 480 -7.08 20.13 -42.11
CA ASP A 480 -6.63 21.42 -41.56
C ASP A 480 -7.42 21.95 -40.34
N LEU A 481 -7.10 21.44 -39.14
CA LEU A 481 -6.43 22.17 -38.04
C LEU A 481 -6.38 21.25 -36.78
N GLU A 482 -5.26 20.59 -36.53
CA GLU A 482 -5.01 19.92 -35.24
C GLU A 482 -4.21 20.90 -34.36
N LEU A 483 -4.88 21.49 -33.37
CA LEU A 483 -4.26 22.40 -32.40
C LEU A 483 -3.48 21.58 -31.37
N ASP A 484 -2.20 21.34 -31.66
CA ASP A 484 -1.23 20.73 -30.75
C ASP A 484 -0.87 21.67 -29.59
N ALA A 485 -1.74 21.70 -28.58
CA ALA A 485 -1.43 22.28 -27.28
C ALA A 485 -0.50 21.38 -26.43
N LEU A 486 -0.28 20.13 -26.85
CA LEU A 486 0.59 19.15 -26.20
C LEU A 486 2.08 19.50 -26.44
N ILE A 487 2.43 19.87 -27.67
CA ILE A 487 3.81 20.24 -28.05
C ILE A 487 4.30 21.50 -27.31
N LEU A 488 3.41 22.44 -26.99
CA LEU A 488 3.80 23.65 -26.22
C LEU A 488 4.04 23.38 -24.73
N LEU A 489 3.48 22.31 -24.18
CA LEU A 489 3.72 21.89 -22.80
C LEU A 489 4.89 20.90 -22.72
N GLU A 490 4.99 19.96 -23.65
CA GLU A 490 6.13 19.05 -23.80
C GLU A 490 7.41 19.82 -24.14
N ALA A 491 7.36 20.88 -24.95
CA ALA A 491 8.51 21.77 -25.15
C ALA A 491 8.86 22.60 -23.91
N ALA A 492 7.91 22.89 -23.01
CA ALA A 492 8.17 23.59 -21.76
C ALA A 492 8.70 22.67 -20.65
N GLU A 493 8.28 21.39 -20.62
CA GLU A 493 8.85 20.35 -19.76
C GLU A 493 10.22 19.88 -20.27
N ALA A 494 10.38 19.66 -21.58
CA ALA A 494 11.65 19.29 -22.19
C ALA A 494 12.69 20.43 -22.10
N ALA A 495 12.30 21.70 -22.32
CA ALA A 495 13.24 22.82 -22.19
C ALA A 495 13.76 23.04 -20.76
N PHE A 496 13.05 22.55 -19.73
CA PHE A 496 13.52 22.60 -18.34
C PHE A 496 14.31 21.35 -17.91
N LEU A 497 14.15 20.24 -18.63
CA LEU A 497 14.95 19.01 -18.47
C LEU A 497 16.27 19.05 -19.25
N ASP A 498 16.33 19.76 -20.37
CA ASP A 498 17.49 19.73 -21.30
C ASP A 498 18.44 20.94 -21.15
N LEU A 499 18.16 21.89 -20.25
CA LEU A 499 19.09 22.96 -19.90
C LEU A 499 19.72 22.72 -18.52
N ARG A 500 20.81 21.93 -18.60
CA ARG A 500 21.89 21.64 -17.63
C ARG A 500 21.79 20.34 -16.85
N MET A 501 22.08 19.24 -17.56
CA MET A 501 22.96 18.18 -17.06
C MET A 501 24.02 17.86 -18.12
N MET A 502 25.05 18.71 -18.19
CA MET A 502 26.37 18.32 -18.68
C MET A 502 27.39 18.75 -17.62
N ASP A 503 28.40 17.91 -17.45
CA ASP A 503 29.55 17.94 -16.51
C ASP A 503 29.27 17.30 -15.14
N GLU A 504 29.98 16.27 -14.67
CA GLU A 504 31.30 15.69 -14.98
C GLU A 504 31.23 14.18 -14.67
N TYR A 505 31.57 13.28 -15.62
CA TYR A 505 32.14 11.93 -15.39
C TYR A 505 32.45 11.15 -16.69
N ILE A 506 32.60 11.83 -17.83
CA ILE A 506 33.14 11.21 -19.07
C ILE A 506 34.24 12.10 -19.63
N LEU A 507 35.39 12.15 -18.94
CA LEU A 507 36.69 12.57 -19.51
C LEU A 507 37.85 12.18 -18.57
N PHE A 508 37.86 10.93 -18.08
CA PHE A 508 39.05 10.32 -17.45
C PHE A 508 39.35 8.88 -17.94
N ALA A 509 38.81 8.48 -19.09
CA ALA A 509 39.04 7.15 -19.68
C ALA A 509 39.89 7.22 -20.97
N ALA A 510 41.01 7.96 -20.95
CA ALA A 510 41.94 7.98 -22.08
C ALA A 510 43.42 7.75 -21.70
N VAL A 511 43.79 7.58 -20.43
CA VAL A 511 45.17 7.22 -20.07
C VAL A 511 45.20 6.26 -18.86
N ARG A 512 45.60 5.02 -19.18
CA ARG A 512 46.15 3.95 -18.31
C ARG A 512 45.22 3.18 -17.37
N GLY A 513 45.02 1.91 -17.73
CA GLY A 513 45.49 0.79 -16.91
C GLY A 513 44.47 0.09 -16.02
N ASP A 514 43.87 -0.96 -16.58
CA ASP A 514 43.54 -2.28 -16.00
C ASP A 514 42.79 -2.37 -14.65
N GLU A 515 41.51 -2.76 -14.72
CA GLU A 515 41.01 -4.05 -14.24
C GLU A 515 39.49 -4.10 -14.46
N SER A 516 39.01 -5.16 -15.13
CA SER A 516 37.60 -5.38 -15.40
C SER A 516 36.99 -6.33 -14.36
N GLU A 517 36.12 -5.81 -13.48
CA GLU A 517 35.15 -6.65 -12.77
C GLU A 517 33.78 -6.54 -13.44
N ALA A 518 33.27 -7.67 -13.92
CA ALA A 518 31.94 -7.78 -14.48
C ALA A 518 30.90 -7.79 -13.35
N LEU A 519 30.09 -6.74 -13.25
CA LEU A 519 28.90 -6.77 -12.41
C LEU A 519 27.81 -7.61 -13.08
N VAL A 520 27.59 -8.75 -12.43
CA VAL A 520 26.53 -9.73 -12.66
C VAL A 520 25.15 -9.07 -12.65
N ALA A 521 24.26 -9.60 -13.49
CA ALA A 521 22.86 -9.27 -13.57
C ALA A 521 22.17 -9.26 -12.19
N VAL A 522 21.31 -8.26 -11.97
CA VAL A 522 20.45 -8.17 -10.78
C VAL A 522 19.44 -9.33 -10.81
N GLU A 523 19.57 -10.27 -9.88
CA GLU A 523 18.55 -11.29 -9.62
C GLU A 523 17.34 -10.66 -8.90
N PRO A 524 16.10 -11.10 -9.20
CA PRO A 524 14.91 -10.68 -8.48
C PRO A 524 14.93 -11.22 -7.04
N PHE A 525 14.63 -10.33 -6.08
CA PHE A 525 14.64 -10.58 -4.64
C PHE A 525 13.74 -11.75 -4.23
N HIS A 526 14.31 -12.94 -4.03
CA HIS A 526 13.69 -14.04 -3.29
C HIS A 526 14.69 -14.50 -2.21
N GLY A 527 14.42 -14.20 -0.93
CA GLY A 527 15.03 -14.94 0.20
C GLY A 527 16.15 -14.29 1.04
N SER A 528 16.05 -13.02 1.46
CA SER A 528 16.98 -12.43 2.46
C SER A 528 16.37 -12.21 3.85
N LEU A 529 15.62 -13.19 4.38
CA LEU A 529 15.15 -13.19 5.78
C LEU A 529 15.72 -14.39 6.56
N CYS A 530 17.04 -14.55 6.51
CA CYS A 530 17.76 -15.40 7.47
C CYS A 530 18.91 -14.57 8.03
N HIS A 531 18.79 -14.10 9.27
CA HIS A 531 19.89 -13.47 9.98
C HIS A 531 20.90 -14.54 10.41
N THR A 532 22.13 -14.43 9.93
CA THR A 532 23.29 -14.98 10.64
C THR A 532 23.67 -14.05 11.79
N ASN A 533 23.71 -14.62 12.99
CA ASN A 533 24.10 -14.04 14.27
C ASN A 533 25.22 -12.98 14.21
N PHE A 534 24.97 -11.81 14.81
CA PHE A 534 26.03 -11.00 15.42
C PHE A 534 25.78 -10.88 16.92
N ALA A 535 26.47 -11.74 17.68
CA ALA A 535 26.67 -11.54 19.11
C ALA A 535 27.72 -10.44 19.30
N PHE A 536 27.42 -9.40 20.08
CA PHE A 536 28.45 -8.73 20.88
C PHE A 536 27.89 -8.25 22.22
N PHE A 537 28.61 -8.67 23.25
CA PHE A 537 28.36 -8.50 24.67
C PHE A 537 28.51 -7.03 25.13
N ARG A 538 27.76 -6.71 26.19
CA ARG A 538 28.08 -5.67 27.17
C ARG A 538 29.47 -5.88 27.78
N SER A 539 30.26 -4.80 27.88
CA SER A 539 31.03 -4.44 29.08
C SER A 539 31.77 -3.12 28.84
N GLY A 540 31.60 -2.15 29.75
CA GLY A 540 32.28 -0.84 29.75
C GLY A 540 31.35 0.27 30.21
#